data_AF-A0A2H0RU05-F1
#
_entry.id   AF-A0A2H0RU05-F1
#
_cell.length_a   1.000
_cell.length_b   1.000
_cell.length_c   1.000
_cell.angle_alpha   90.00
_cell.angle_beta   90.00
_cell.angle_gamma   90.00
#
_symmetry.space_group_name_H-M   'P 1'
#
loop_
_entity.id
_entity.type
_entity.pdbx_description
1 polymer ?
#
loop_
_entity_poly.entity_id
_entity_poly.type
_entity_poly.pdbx_seq_one_letter_code
_entity_poly.pdbx_strand_id
1 'polypeptide(L)'
;MRRALTVLFALLIAMPCAAEGWVPRRDGFLLIWESIRRPAEEQITPEFDDVQLGDLGFTEISYACERHILDDAENFRPNDPLLLSDALVWLYRTRNVDELDAMEEGDLPVLLARYPLVEPDADLSARLSRDMLFQMIRSLDAMLAEEIHEVSFYADDFHGNGTAFGETFDMNALTAAHRTFPPDTLVRVINQDNGLTVTVRVNDRGPYVEGRDMDLSLAAFEEVADRSNGVIRARFQRLGDQSLVDMCTQEAQRFQKRITRDVRFHRGIPHVWQVGKKLSLGANRFFVVRGVTYPDGTHMRTQDWVGTDERFHFTPAIAGTYIFLVGTADGRRREMRMIVQQCGGQQ
;
A
#
# COMPACT_ATOMS: atom_id res chain seq x y z
N MET A 1 -31.82 -39.95 51.52
CA MET A 1 -30.85 -38.86 51.76
C MET A 1 -30.79 -37.99 50.51
N ARG A 2 -31.53 -36.88 50.50
CA ARG A 2 -31.57 -35.92 49.37
C ARG A 2 -30.36 -34.99 49.49
N ARG A 3 -29.49 -34.95 48.47
CA ARG A 3 -28.45 -33.92 48.35
C ARG A 3 -29.04 -32.75 47.57
N ALA A 4 -29.31 -31.66 48.26
CA ALA A 4 -29.62 -30.37 47.64
C ALA A 4 -28.30 -29.77 47.14
N LEU A 5 -28.18 -29.60 45.83
CA LEU A 5 -27.07 -28.88 45.21
C LEU A 5 -27.51 -27.42 45.06
N THR A 6 -27.05 -26.57 45.98
CA THR A 6 -27.29 -25.12 45.94
C THR A 6 -26.47 -24.55 44.79
N VAL A 7 -27.12 -24.22 43.68
CA VAL A 7 -26.50 -23.46 42.57
C VAL A 7 -26.43 -22.00 43.01
N LEU A 8 -25.23 -21.56 43.37
CA LEU A 8 -24.93 -20.17 43.64
C LEU A 8 -24.94 -19.40 42.32
N PHE A 9 -26.06 -18.72 42.01
CA PHE A 9 -26.12 -17.78 40.89
C PHE A 9 -25.27 -16.56 41.28
N ALA A 10 -24.02 -16.54 40.83
CA ALA A 10 -23.21 -15.33 40.85
C ALA A 10 -23.85 -14.35 39.84
N LEU A 11 -24.65 -13.44 40.36
CA LEU A 11 -25.18 -12.30 39.64
C LEU A 11 -23.97 -11.42 39.27
N LEU A 12 -23.42 -11.63 38.06
CA LEU A 12 -22.50 -10.69 37.43
C LEU A 12 -23.28 -9.39 37.23
N ILE A 13 -23.16 -8.47 38.18
CA ILE A 13 -23.51 -7.08 37.98
C ILE A 13 -22.53 -6.60 36.90
N ALA A 14 -23.01 -6.51 35.66
CA ALA A 14 -22.36 -5.72 34.64
C ALA A 14 -22.36 -4.28 35.16
N MET A 15 -21.23 -3.85 35.72
CA MET A 15 -20.98 -2.44 35.92
C MET A 15 -20.86 -1.83 34.53
N PRO A 16 -21.70 -0.83 34.16
CA PRO A 16 -21.33 0.06 33.09
C PRO A 16 -20.18 0.90 33.64
N CYS A 17 -18.94 0.47 33.44
CA CYS A 17 -17.80 1.37 33.59
C CYS A 17 -18.02 2.48 32.57
N ALA A 18 -18.25 3.69 33.09
CA ALA A 18 -18.32 4.90 32.31
C ALA A 18 -17.11 4.94 31.34
N ALA A 19 -17.38 5.06 30.04
CA ALA A 19 -16.33 5.30 29.07
C ALA A 19 -15.62 6.59 29.49
N GLU A 20 -14.32 6.48 29.78
CA GLU A 20 -13.47 7.64 30.04
C GLU A 20 -13.62 8.60 28.85
N GLY A 21 -13.92 9.88 29.13
CA GLY A 21 -14.22 10.88 28.10
C GLY A 21 -13.05 11.28 27.20
N TRP A 22 -11.93 10.56 27.31
CA TRP A 22 -10.67 10.82 26.61
C TRP A 22 -10.06 9.50 26.12
N VAL A 23 -9.24 9.56 25.08
CA VAL A 23 -8.57 8.40 24.48
C VAL A 23 -7.13 8.27 25.00
N PRO A 24 -6.69 7.07 25.43
CA PRO A 24 -5.28 6.83 25.77
C PRO A 24 -4.35 7.06 24.57
N ARG A 25 -3.10 7.46 24.82
CA ARG A 25 -2.07 7.69 23.78
C ARG A 25 -1.90 6.49 22.86
N ARG A 26 -1.82 5.27 23.41
CA ARG A 26 -1.73 4.02 22.62
C ARG A 26 -2.91 3.86 21.67
N ASP A 27 -4.12 3.89 22.22
CA ASP A 27 -5.34 3.72 21.45
C ASP A 27 -5.47 4.81 20.38
N GLY A 28 -5.16 6.05 20.72
CA GLY A 28 -5.22 7.17 19.79
C GLY A 28 -4.22 7.04 18.66
N PHE A 29 -2.96 6.68 18.97
CA PHE A 29 -1.94 6.41 17.96
C PHE A 29 -2.33 5.24 17.05
N LEU A 30 -2.80 4.13 17.61
CA LEU A 30 -3.23 2.97 16.82
C LEU A 30 -4.42 3.30 15.93
N LEU A 31 -5.38 4.11 16.39
CA LEU A 31 -6.47 4.59 15.53
C LEU A 31 -5.95 5.44 14.36
N ILE A 32 -4.99 6.34 14.63
CA ILE A 32 -4.33 7.13 13.59
C ILE A 32 -3.57 6.21 12.61
N TRP A 33 -2.83 5.22 13.12
CA TRP A 33 -2.02 4.31 12.34
C TRP A 33 -2.86 3.35 11.48
N GLU A 34 -3.86 2.70 12.07
CA GLU A 34 -4.78 1.80 11.39
C GLU A 34 -5.57 2.53 10.29
N SER A 35 -5.88 3.82 10.48
CA SER A 35 -6.60 4.60 9.47
C SER A 35 -5.84 4.77 8.15
N ILE A 36 -4.50 4.75 8.18
CA ILE A 36 -3.65 4.75 6.98
C ILE A 36 -3.26 3.34 6.52
N ARG A 37 -3.60 2.31 7.31
CA ARG A 37 -3.33 0.89 7.09
C ARG A 37 -1.86 0.57 6.81
N ARG A 38 -0.90 1.36 7.30
CA ARG A 38 0.53 1.15 7.02
C ARG A 38 1.03 -0.11 7.74
N PRO A 39 1.75 -1.05 7.08
CA PRO A 39 2.41 -2.14 7.79
C PRO A 39 3.45 -1.55 8.76
N ALA A 40 3.64 -2.22 9.89
CA ALA A 40 4.79 -1.98 10.73
C ALA A 40 5.69 -3.22 10.66
N GLU A 41 6.97 -3.03 10.41
CA GLU A 41 7.95 -4.12 10.39
C GLU A 41 8.55 -4.32 11.79
N GLU A 42 8.72 -5.58 12.19
CA GLU A 42 9.38 -5.92 13.46
C GLU A 42 10.81 -5.38 13.47
N GLN A 43 11.11 -4.61 14.50
CA GLN A 43 12.44 -4.04 14.72
C GLN A 43 13.21 -4.85 15.76
N ILE A 44 14.54 -4.86 15.63
CA ILE A 44 15.46 -5.64 16.46
C ILE A 44 15.63 -4.99 17.86
N THR A 45 15.19 -3.74 18.06
CA THR A 45 15.42 -3.01 19.31
C THR A 45 14.15 -2.28 19.79
N PRO A 46 13.73 -2.46 21.05
CA PRO A 46 12.70 -1.63 21.66
C PRO A 46 13.30 -0.27 22.03
N GLU A 47 12.63 0.81 21.62
CA GLU A 47 13.06 2.20 21.92
C GLU A 47 12.44 2.76 23.22
N PHE A 48 11.30 2.23 23.65
CA PHE A 48 10.58 2.71 24.85
C PHE A 48 10.71 1.74 26.04
N ASP A 49 10.91 2.29 27.24
CA ASP A 49 10.93 1.50 28.48
C ASP A 49 9.53 0.91 28.82
N ASP A 50 8.47 1.57 28.39
CA ASP A 50 7.08 1.30 28.80
C ASP A 50 6.19 0.67 27.70
N VAL A 51 6.79 0.29 26.56
CA VAL A 51 6.14 -0.49 25.50
C VAL A 51 7.09 -1.62 25.09
N GLN A 52 6.76 -2.86 25.49
CA GLN A 52 7.64 -4.02 25.36
C GLN A 52 7.17 -5.00 24.29
N LEU A 53 8.08 -5.86 23.80
CA LEU A 53 7.75 -6.87 22.79
C LEU A 53 6.60 -7.77 23.28
N GLY A 54 5.51 -7.81 22.51
CA GLY A 54 4.28 -8.54 22.84
C GLY A 54 3.14 -7.67 23.38
N ASP A 55 3.42 -6.40 23.71
CA ASP A 55 2.37 -5.44 24.03
C ASP A 55 1.57 -5.04 22.78
N LEU A 56 0.29 -4.70 22.98
CA LEU A 56 -0.56 -4.15 21.92
C LEU A 56 0.08 -2.89 21.33
N GLY A 57 0.25 -2.87 20.01
CA GLY A 57 0.81 -1.72 19.30
C GLY A 57 2.33 -1.64 19.34
N PHE A 58 3.04 -2.60 19.93
CA PHE A 58 4.50 -2.58 20.04
C PHE A 58 5.18 -2.36 18.68
N THR A 59 4.78 -3.12 17.66
CA THR A 59 5.38 -3.05 16.33
C THR A 59 5.13 -1.69 15.68
N GLU A 60 3.89 -1.21 15.73
CA GLU A 60 3.48 0.08 15.15
C GLU A 60 4.18 1.26 15.83
N ILE A 61 4.20 1.26 17.17
CA ILE A 61 4.81 2.33 17.97
C ILE A 61 6.32 2.37 17.75
N SER A 62 7.00 1.21 17.81
CA SER A 62 8.45 1.14 17.60
C SER A 62 8.82 1.55 16.16
N TYR A 63 8.04 1.10 15.18
CA TYR A 63 8.27 1.45 13.77
C TYR A 63 8.06 2.95 13.48
N ALA A 64 7.13 3.58 14.20
CA ALA A 64 6.83 4.99 14.07
C ALA A 64 7.86 5.89 14.76
N CYS A 65 8.42 5.45 15.88
CA CYS A 65 9.46 6.17 16.60
C CYS A 65 10.78 6.21 15.78
N GLU A 66 11.23 5.10 15.22
CA GLU A 66 12.40 5.03 14.30
C GLU A 66 12.26 5.99 13.09
N ARG A 67 11.03 6.33 12.70
CA ARG A 67 10.74 7.26 11.59
C ARG A 67 10.42 8.68 12.05
N HIS A 68 10.62 8.97 13.34
CA HIS A 68 10.29 10.23 13.99
C HIS A 68 8.84 10.68 13.74
N ILE A 69 7.92 9.72 13.56
CA ILE A 69 6.48 9.98 13.51
C ILE A 69 5.98 10.29 14.92
N LEU A 70 6.44 9.48 15.88
CA LEU A 70 6.32 9.76 17.30
C LEU A 70 7.57 10.52 17.75
N ASP A 71 7.44 11.36 18.78
CA ASP A 71 8.59 12.06 19.33
C ASP A 71 9.51 11.10 20.09
N ASP A 72 10.82 11.30 19.93
CA ASP A 72 11.85 10.52 20.58
C ASP A 72 11.86 10.81 22.09
N ALA A 73 11.16 9.98 22.86
CA ALA A 73 11.17 10.02 24.32
C ALA A 73 11.44 8.63 24.88
N GLU A 74 12.20 8.52 25.97
CA GLU A 74 12.48 7.23 26.64
C GLU A 74 11.19 6.50 27.10
N ASN A 75 10.06 7.21 27.20
CA ASN A 75 8.76 6.68 27.61
C ASN A 75 7.62 7.19 26.71
N PHE A 76 6.86 6.28 26.10
CA PHE A 76 5.72 6.59 25.24
C PHE A 76 4.46 6.98 26.03
N ARG A 77 4.36 6.49 27.28
CA ARG A 77 3.24 6.65 28.23
C ARG A 77 1.91 6.17 27.64
N PRO A 78 1.78 4.87 27.32
CA PRO A 78 0.66 4.35 26.54
C PRO A 78 -0.73 4.59 27.14
N ASN A 79 -0.82 4.70 28.47
CA ASN A 79 -2.07 4.86 29.22
C ASN A 79 -2.40 6.32 29.57
N ASP A 80 -1.50 7.27 29.28
CA ASP A 80 -1.78 8.68 29.51
C ASP A 80 -2.83 9.20 28.52
N PRO A 81 -3.58 10.26 28.86
CA PRO A 81 -4.49 10.90 27.91
C PRO A 81 -3.74 11.44 26.69
N LEU A 82 -4.28 11.20 25.50
CA LEU A 82 -3.80 11.85 24.28
C LEU A 82 -4.17 13.34 24.30
N LEU A 83 -3.17 14.21 24.17
CA LEU A 83 -3.38 15.64 24.05
C LEU A 83 -3.70 16.02 22.60
N LEU A 84 -4.37 17.16 22.42
CA LEU A 84 -4.71 17.67 21.10
C LEU A 84 -3.46 18.01 20.28
N SER A 85 -2.43 18.62 20.87
CA SER A 85 -1.16 18.90 20.18
C SER A 85 -0.49 17.64 19.62
N ASP A 86 -0.30 16.63 20.47
CA ASP A 86 0.26 15.34 20.08
C ASP A 86 -0.53 14.71 18.92
N ALA A 87 -1.86 14.69 19.04
CA ALA A 87 -2.72 14.09 18.03
C ALA A 87 -2.61 14.81 16.67
N LEU A 88 -2.53 16.14 16.68
CA LEU A 88 -2.34 16.93 15.45
C LEU A 88 -1.00 16.62 14.80
N VAL A 89 0.09 16.64 15.56
CA VAL A 89 1.43 16.31 15.07
C VAL A 89 1.45 14.90 14.46
N TRP A 90 0.94 13.91 15.19
CA TRP A 90 0.89 12.52 14.70
C TRP A 90 0.02 12.37 13.46
N LEU A 91 -1.11 13.07 13.35
CA LEU A 91 -1.93 13.08 12.14
C LEU A 91 -1.14 13.61 10.95
N TYR A 92 -0.52 14.79 11.08
CA TYR A 92 0.26 15.39 10.00
C TYR A 92 1.43 14.52 9.58
N ARG A 93 2.20 13.99 10.53
CA ARG A 93 3.34 13.10 10.28
C ARG A 93 2.91 11.80 9.62
N THR A 94 1.86 11.14 10.11
CA THR A 94 1.39 9.88 9.51
C THR A 94 0.91 10.05 8.06
N ARG A 95 0.35 11.22 7.71
CA ARG A 95 -0.07 11.56 6.34
C ARG A 95 1.04 12.18 5.49
N ASN A 96 2.19 12.50 6.08
CA ASN A 96 3.34 13.16 5.45
C ASN A 96 2.93 14.44 4.70
N VAL A 97 2.18 15.30 5.38
CA VAL A 97 1.70 16.55 4.77
C VAL A 97 2.82 17.58 4.57
N ASP A 98 3.93 17.44 5.30
CA ASP A 98 5.13 18.27 5.16
C ASP A 98 6.39 17.46 5.56
N GLU A 99 7.56 18.11 5.61
CA GLU A 99 8.80 17.54 6.15
C GLU A 99 8.71 17.41 7.69
N LEU A 100 9.40 16.41 8.27
CA LEU A 100 9.30 16.13 9.71
C LEU A 100 9.73 17.32 10.57
N ASP A 101 10.81 18.01 10.18
CA ASP A 101 11.34 19.21 10.84
C ASP A 101 10.37 20.42 10.77
N ALA A 102 9.36 20.36 9.90
CA ALA A 102 8.29 21.36 9.77
C ALA A 102 6.96 20.88 10.40
N MET A 103 6.98 19.74 11.10
CA MET A 103 5.84 19.13 11.77
C MET A 103 6.14 18.90 13.25
N GLU A 104 6.52 19.96 13.95
CA GLU A 104 6.64 19.99 15.40
C GLU A 104 5.47 20.73 16.06
N GLU A 105 5.34 20.62 17.39
CA GLU A 105 4.29 21.34 18.14
C GLU A 105 4.34 22.85 17.91
N GLY A 106 5.55 23.41 17.74
CA GLY A 106 5.76 24.83 17.44
C GLY A 106 5.22 25.28 16.07
N ASP A 107 5.08 24.34 15.12
CA ASP A 107 4.62 24.60 13.75
C ASP A 107 3.11 24.38 13.57
N LEU A 108 2.43 23.89 14.61
CA LEU A 108 0.97 23.69 14.59
C LEU A 108 0.19 24.93 14.13
N PRO A 109 0.55 26.19 14.46
CA PRO A 109 -0.15 27.37 13.92
C PRO A 109 -0.09 27.46 12.39
N VAL A 110 1.05 27.12 11.78
CA VAL A 110 1.22 27.14 10.32
C VAL A 110 0.45 25.98 9.68
N LEU A 111 0.53 24.79 10.29
CA LEU A 111 -0.17 23.60 9.81
C LEU A 111 -1.69 23.75 9.94
N LEU A 112 -2.20 24.30 11.03
CA LEU A 112 -3.63 24.55 11.24
C LEU A 112 -4.18 25.66 10.34
N ALA A 113 -3.34 26.63 9.95
CA ALA A 113 -3.72 27.61 8.94
C ALA A 113 -3.89 26.97 7.55
N ARG A 114 -3.09 25.93 7.23
CA ARG A 114 -3.19 25.15 5.98
C ARG A 114 -4.32 24.11 6.05
N TYR A 115 -4.44 23.42 7.18
CA TYR A 115 -5.38 22.34 7.45
C TYR A 115 -6.16 22.63 8.74
N PRO A 116 -7.28 23.37 8.67
CA PRO A 116 -8.03 23.77 9.85
C PRO A 116 -8.83 22.60 10.44
N LEU A 117 -8.17 21.77 11.25
CA LEU A 117 -8.78 20.59 11.91
C LEU A 117 -9.50 20.91 13.21
N VAL A 118 -9.19 22.06 13.82
CA VAL A 118 -9.78 22.56 15.06
C VAL A 118 -9.99 24.07 14.97
N GLU A 119 -10.79 24.62 15.89
CA GLU A 119 -10.99 26.06 15.99
C GLU A 119 -9.66 26.79 16.32
N PRO A 120 -9.43 28.01 15.82
CA PRO A 120 -8.18 28.74 16.03
C PRO A 120 -7.79 29.00 17.49
N ASP A 121 -8.76 29.00 18.40
CA ASP A 121 -8.59 29.22 19.84
C ASP A 121 -8.68 27.93 20.66
N ALA A 122 -8.62 26.76 20.01
CA ALA A 122 -8.62 25.48 20.69
C ALA A 122 -7.44 25.34 21.67
N ASP A 123 -7.73 24.82 22.85
CA ASP A 123 -6.71 24.49 23.85
C ASP A 123 -5.94 23.24 23.42
N LEU A 124 -4.70 23.43 22.94
CA LEU A 124 -3.82 22.34 22.48
C LEU A 124 -3.44 21.35 23.60
N SER A 125 -3.56 21.77 24.86
CA SER A 125 -3.33 20.91 26.03
C SER A 125 -4.57 20.11 26.45
N ALA A 126 -5.69 20.27 25.75
CA ALA A 126 -6.92 19.54 26.04
C ALA A 126 -6.76 18.04 25.75
N ARG A 127 -7.39 17.23 26.60
CA ARG A 127 -7.48 15.78 26.41
C ARG A 127 -8.48 15.48 25.30
N LEU A 128 -8.08 14.62 24.38
CA LEU A 128 -8.87 14.31 23.20
C LEU A 128 -9.87 13.17 23.45
N SER A 129 -11.11 13.32 23.00
CA SER A 129 -12.06 12.20 22.95
C SER A 129 -11.87 11.38 21.68
N ARG A 130 -12.29 10.11 21.71
CA ARG A 130 -12.22 9.22 20.53
C ARG A 130 -13.01 9.78 19.34
N ASP A 131 -14.17 10.39 19.59
CA ASP A 131 -15.01 10.97 18.53
C ASP A 131 -14.35 12.19 17.87
N MET A 132 -13.72 13.05 18.67
CA MET A 132 -12.98 14.21 18.15
C MET A 132 -11.80 13.75 17.28
N LEU A 133 -11.07 12.73 17.72
CA LEU A 133 -9.98 12.14 16.92
C LEU A 133 -10.48 11.61 15.57
N PHE A 134 -11.60 10.89 15.55
CA PHE A 134 -12.19 10.41 14.30
C PHE A 134 -12.63 11.54 13.37
N GLN A 135 -13.18 12.63 13.92
CA GLN A 135 -13.54 13.80 13.13
C GLN A 135 -12.30 14.47 12.52
N MET A 136 -11.22 14.61 13.30
CA MET A 136 -9.95 15.16 12.81
C MET A 136 -9.35 14.29 11.69
N ILE A 137 -9.30 12.97 11.87
CA ILE A 137 -8.84 12.01 10.86
C ILE A 137 -9.61 12.22 9.54
N ARG A 138 -10.95 12.18 9.61
CA ARG A 138 -11.80 12.29 8.43
C ARG A 138 -11.69 13.65 7.74
N SER A 139 -11.55 14.72 8.52
CA SER A 139 -11.45 16.08 7.99
C SER A 139 -10.12 16.27 7.27
N LEU A 140 -9.01 15.80 7.86
CA LEU A 140 -7.71 15.85 7.22
C LEU A 140 -7.70 15.03 5.93
N ASP A 141 -8.17 13.78 5.99
CA ASP A 141 -8.19 12.90 4.81
C ASP A 141 -9.06 13.49 3.67
N ALA A 142 -10.16 14.20 4.01
CA ALA A 142 -10.99 14.89 3.04
C ALA A 142 -10.30 16.11 2.42
N MET A 143 -9.68 16.98 3.24
CA MET A 143 -8.92 18.14 2.74
C MET A 143 -7.82 17.69 1.78
N LEU A 144 -7.07 16.66 2.18
CA LEU A 144 -5.97 16.18 1.37
C LEU A 144 -6.43 15.49 0.07
N ALA A 145 -7.65 14.93 0.04
CA ALA A 145 -8.23 14.37 -1.19
C ALA A 145 -8.67 15.45 -2.20
N GLU A 146 -8.77 16.71 -1.76
CA GLU A 146 -9.14 17.86 -2.58
C GLU A 146 -7.92 18.68 -3.03
N GLU A 147 -6.72 18.40 -2.50
CA GLU A 147 -5.49 19.08 -2.90
C GLU A 147 -5.12 18.83 -4.36
N ILE A 148 -4.82 19.91 -5.07
CA ILE A 148 -4.37 19.87 -6.45
C ILE A 148 -2.89 20.22 -6.50
N HIS A 149 -2.12 19.32 -7.09
CA HIS A 149 -0.66 19.35 -7.16
C HIS A 149 -0.20 19.49 -8.61
N GLU A 150 0.96 20.12 -8.83
CA GLU A 150 1.63 20.05 -10.14
C GLU A 150 2.53 18.82 -10.20
N VAL A 151 2.33 18.04 -11.26
CA VAL A 151 3.05 16.78 -11.50
C VAL A 151 3.76 16.86 -12.83
N SER A 152 5.04 16.53 -12.85
CA SER A 152 5.81 16.39 -14.10
C SER A 152 6.36 14.98 -14.25
N PHE A 153 7.37 14.80 -15.10
CA PHE A 153 8.12 13.56 -15.21
C PHE A 153 9.60 13.86 -15.41
N TYR A 154 10.47 13.00 -14.87
CA TYR A 154 11.91 13.07 -15.15
C TYR A 154 12.28 12.19 -16.34
N ALA A 155 13.20 12.71 -17.15
CA ALA A 155 13.48 12.24 -18.51
C ALA A 155 14.57 11.14 -18.60
N ASP A 156 14.77 10.65 -19.82
CA ASP A 156 15.64 9.54 -20.22
C ASP A 156 17.07 9.62 -19.64
N ASP A 157 17.61 10.82 -19.41
CA ASP A 157 18.97 11.05 -18.89
C ASP A 157 19.21 10.48 -17.48
N PHE A 158 18.13 10.25 -16.72
CA PHE A 158 18.23 9.66 -15.39
C PHE A 158 18.19 8.12 -15.40
N HIS A 159 17.78 7.50 -16.50
CA HIS A 159 17.59 6.06 -16.55
C HIS A 159 18.89 5.31 -16.25
N GLY A 160 18.85 4.37 -15.29
CA GLY A 160 20.02 3.62 -14.85
C GLY A 160 20.87 4.31 -13.77
N ASN A 161 20.55 5.54 -13.37
CA ASN A 161 21.17 6.20 -12.22
C ASN A 161 20.56 5.71 -10.90
N GLY A 162 21.23 5.96 -9.78
CA GLY A 162 20.70 5.67 -8.45
C GLY A 162 19.65 6.71 -8.01
N THR A 163 18.58 6.25 -7.38
CA THR A 163 17.61 7.11 -6.67
C THR A 163 18.14 7.47 -5.27
N ALA A 164 17.50 8.44 -4.62
CA ALA A 164 17.80 8.81 -3.24
C ALA A 164 17.62 7.65 -2.23
N PHE A 165 16.88 6.60 -2.58
CA PHE A 165 16.69 5.41 -1.73
C PHE A 165 17.60 4.24 -2.12
N GLY A 166 18.57 4.46 -3.02
CA GLY A 166 19.57 3.47 -3.38
C GLY A 166 19.11 2.45 -4.42
N GLU A 167 17.91 2.57 -4.97
CA GLU A 167 17.45 1.78 -6.11
C GLU A 167 18.02 2.31 -7.43
N THR A 168 18.07 1.47 -8.47
CA THR A 168 18.35 1.96 -9.83
C THR A 168 17.07 2.46 -10.47
N PHE A 169 17.06 3.70 -10.95
CA PHE A 169 15.90 4.29 -11.59
C PHE A 169 15.59 3.63 -12.95
N ASP A 170 14.37 3.11 -13.09
CA ASP A 170 13.81 2.60 -14.35
C ASP A 170 12.68 3.52 -14.83
N MET A 171 12.91 4.23 -15.94
CA MET A 171 11.92 5.09 -16.57
C MET A 171 10.66 4.34 -17.05
N ASN A 172 10.76 3.01 -17.21
CA ASN A 172 9.66 2.16 -17.64
C ASN A 172 8.87 1.55 -16.47
N ALA A 173 9.30 1.76 -15.23
CA ALA A 173 8.57 1.34 -14.05
C ALA A 173 7.50 2.37 -13.66
N LEU A 174 6.48 2.00 -12.89
CA LEU A 174 5.48 2.92 -12.37
C LEU A 174 5.93 3.50 -11.01
N THR A 175 6.88 4.43 -11.06
CA THR A 175 7.46 5.06 -9.86
C THR A 175 7.41 6.58 -9.93
N ALA A 176 7.65 7.22 -8.78
CA ALA A 176 7.65 8.67 -8.64
C ALA A 176 8.69 9.15 -7.61
N ALA A 177 9.13 10.40 -7.77
CA ALA A 177 9.83 11.15 -6.75
C ALA A 177 8.85 12.06 -6.01
N HIS A 178 8.97 12.09 -4.68
CA HIS A 178 8.25 13.04 -3.83
C HIS A 178 9.18 13.57 -2.74
N ARG A 179 8.97 14.82 -2.33
CA ARG A 179 9.79 15.47 -1.29
C ARG A 179 9.69 14.74 0.05
N THR A 180 8.44 14.57 0.50
CA THR A 180 8.14 14.20 1.90
C THR A 180 7.56 12.80 2.06
N PHE A 181 7.15 12.14 0.98
CA PHE A 181 6.47 10.84 1.13
C PHE A 181 7.51 9.76 1.46
N PRO A 182 7.23 8.87 2.43
CA PRO A 182 8.11 7.77 2.76
C PRO A 182 8.40 6.89 1.55
N PRO A 183 9.56 6.22 1.53
CA PRO A 183 9.83 5.16 0.57
C PRO A 183 8.67 4.17 0.51
N ASP A 184 8.43 3.62 -0.68
CA ASP A 184 7.42 2.61 -0.95
C ASP A 184 5.96 3.04 -0.78
N THR A 185 5.72 4.31 -0.49
CA THR A 185 4.38 4.89 -0.51
C THR A 185 3.75 4.75 -1.89
N LEU A 186 2.57 4.12 -1.94
CA LEU A 186 1.73 4.03 -3.12
C LEU A 186 0.78 5.22 -3.21
N VAL A 187 0.81 5.88 -4.34
CA VAL A 187 -0.02 7.04 -4.63
C VAL A 187 -0.74 6.79 -5.94
N ARG A 188 -2.06 6.94 -5.93
CA ARG A 188 -2.82 7.10 -7.16
C ARG A 188 -2.84 8.57 -7.54
N VAL A 189 -2.22 8.88 -8.67
CA VAL A 189 -2.20 10.20 -9.28
C VAL A 189 -3.39 10.28 -10.24
N ILE A 190 -4.23 11.31 -10.06
CA ILE A 190 -5.47 11.51 -10.82
C ILE A 190 -5.36 12.81 -11.58
N ASN A 191 -5.16 12.75 -12.90
CA ASN A 191 -5.09 13.94 -13.75
C ASN A 191 -6.46 14.65 -13.75
N GLN A 192 -6.47 15.93 -13.40
CA GLN A 192 -7.70 16.73 -13.29
C GLN A 192 -8.27 17.14 -14.65
N ASP A 193 -7.46 17.20 -15.69
CA ASP A 193 -7.88 17.68 -17.00
C ASP A 193 -8.64 16.60 -17.79
N ASN A 194 -8.29 15.32 -17.60
CA ASN A 194 -8.86 14.20 -18.35
C ASN A 194 -9.42 13.06 -17.49
N GLY A 195 -9.20 13.08 -16.17
CA GLY A 195 -9.67 12.05 -15.23
C GLY A 195 -8.92 10.72 -15.28
N LEU A 196 -7.84 10.61 -16.08
CA LEU A 196 -7.00 9.42 -16.12
C LEU A 196 -6.21 9.26 -14.82
N THR A 197 -5.88 8.02 -14.48
CA THR A 197 -5.21 7.71 -13.22
C THR A 197 -4.08 6.71 -13.39
N VAL A 198 -3.00 6.89 -12.63
CA VAL A 198 -1.92 5.91 -12.49
C VAL A 198 -1.62 5.69 -11.02
N THR A 199 -1.33 4.45 -10.62
CA THR A 199 -0.80 4.16 -9.29
C THR A 199 0.71 4.00 -9.41
N VAL A 200 1.45 4.75 -8.60
CA VAL A 200 2.91 4.78 -8.58
C VAL A 200 3.45 4.50 -7.19
N ARG A 201 4.67 3.98 -7.13
CA ARG A 201 5.45 3.82 -5.90
C ARG A 201 6.47 4.94 -5.77
N VAL A 202 6.51 5.59 -4.61
CA VAL A 202 7.53 6.59 -4.30
C VAL A 202 8.85 5.88 -4.05
N ASN A 203 9.83 6.10 -4.91
CA ASN A 203 11.14 5.44 -4.81
C ASN A 203 12.33 6.42 -4.93
N ASP A 204 12.04 7.72 -4.95
CA ASP A 204 13.04 8.78 -5.07
C ASP A 204 12.59 10.08 -4.35
N ARG A 205 13.49 11.05 -4.24
CA ARG A 205 13.27 12.37 -3.60
C ARG A 205 13.26 13.50 -4.62
N GLY A 206 12.52 14.56 -4.29
CA GLY A 206 12.29 15.72 -5.16
C GLY A 206 10.86 15.73 -5.70
N PRO A 207 10.52 16.59 -6.67
CA PRO A 207 11.35 17.63 -7.27
C PRO A 207 11.69 18.76 -6.29
N TYR A 208 12.80 19.46 -6.45
CA TYR A 208 13.15 20.63 -5.63
C TYR A 208 12.79 21.97 -6.31
N VAL A 209 11.84 21.92 -7.25
CA VAL A 209 11.33 23.09 -7.98
C VAL A 209 10.03 23.57 -7.35
N GLU A 210 10.00 24.84 -6.93
CA GLU A 210 8.82 25.47 -6.33
C GLU A 210 7.56 25.27 -7.19
N GLY A 211 6.44 24.95 -6.56
CA GLY A 211 5.14 24.70 -7.20
C GLY A 211 4.92 23.25 -7.68
N ARG A 212 5.99 22.45 -7.84
CA ARG A 212 5.89 21.06 -8.30
C ARG A 212 5.99 20.07 -7.15
N ASP A 213 5.04 19.15 -7.02
CA ASP A 213 4.99 18.26 -5.85
C ASP A 213 5.55 16.86 -6.14
N MET A 214 5.38 16.39 -7.37
CA MET A 214 5.77 15.04 -7.77
C MET A 214 6.33 15.01 -9.17
N ASP A 215 7.36 14.21 -9.37
CA ASP A 215 7.80 13.84 -10.70
C ASP A 215 7.56 12.35 -10.90
N LEU A 216 6.89 12.00 -11.98
CA LEU A 216 6.62 10.63 -12.40
C LEU A 216 7.78 10.07 -13.22
N SER A 217 7.90 8.74 -13.25
CA SER A 217 8.61 8.08 -14.34
C SER A 217 7.93 8.34 -15.68
N LEU A 218 8.66 8.17 -16.80
CA LEU A 218 8.08 8.36 -18.12
C LEU A 218 6.87 7.43 -18.35
N ALA A 219 7.00 6.14 -18.02
CA ALA A 219 5.91 5.19 -18.18
C ALA A 219 4.69 5.54 -17.31
N ALA A 220 4.88 6.07 -16.11
CA ALA A 220 3.75 6.49 -15.28
C ALA A 220 3.06 7.74 -15.84
N PHE A 221 3.82 8.70 -16.35
CA PHE A 221 3.27 9.92 -16.92
C PHE A 221 2.46 9.64 -18.20
N GLU A 222 2.95 8.76 -19.07
CA GLU A 222 2.26 8.37 -20.31
C GLU A 222 0.91 7.66 -20.08
N GLU A 223 0.67 7.11 -18.88
CA GLU A 223 -0.64 6.55 -18.50
C GLU A 223 -1.69 7.64 -18.16
N VAL A 224 -1.24 8.86 -17.83
CA VAL A 224 -2.13 9.95 -17.40
C VAL A 224 -2.12 11.18 -18.30
N ALA A 225 -1.09 11.36 -19.14
CA ALA A 225 -0.98 12.49 -20.05
C ALA A 225 -0.01 12.23 -21.21
N ASP A 226 -0.17 12.99 -22.30
CA ASP A 226 0.81 12.98 -23.39
C ASP A 226 2.11 13.67 -22.94
N ARG A 227 3.26 13.13 -23.34
CA ARG A 227 4.59 13.70 -23.02
C ARG A 227 4.73 15.19 -23.38
N SER A 228 4.00 15.66 -24.39
CA SER A 228 3.99 17.07 -24.81
C SER A 228 3.39 18.04 -23.78
N ASN A 229 2.60 17.55 -22.83
CA ASN A 229 2.05 18.38 -21.76
C ASN A 229 3.14 18.88 -20.82
N GLY A 230 4.18 18.09 -20.57
CA GLY A 230 5.29 18.42 -19.66
C GLY A 230 4.90 18.37 -18.18
N VAL A 231 3.87 19.13 -17.82
CA VAL A 231 3.32 19.25 -16.46
C VAL A 231 1.80 19.09 -16.53
N ILE A 232 1.22 18.47 -15.51
CA ILE A 232 -0.23 18.34 -15.33
C ILE A 232 -0.65 18.74 -13.93
N ARG A 233 -1.93 19.11 -13.78
CA ARG A 233 -2.56 19.26 -12.47
C ARG A 233 -3.18 17.94 -12.07
N ALA A 234 -2.81 17.42 -10.91
CA ALA A 234 -3.31 16.14 -10.42
C ALA A 234 -3.74 16.20 -8.97
N ARG A 235 -4.65 15.30 -8.59
CA ARG A 235 -4.95 15.02 -7.18
C ARG A 235 -4.24 13.73 -6.78
N PHE A 236 -3.85 13.64 -5.51
CA PHE A 236 -3.24 12.44 -4.95
C PHE A 236 -4.23 11.69 -4.08
N GLN A 237 -4.36 10.40 -4.33
CA GLN A 237 -4.98 9.46 -3.41
C GLN A 237 -3.88 8.55 -2.86
N ARG A 238 -3.47 8.78 -1.61
CA ARG A 238 -2.55 7.90 -0.88
C ARG A 238 -3.22 6.55 -0.64
N LEU A 239 -2.65 5.49 -1.21
CA LEU A 239 -3.16 4.12 -1.07
C LEU A 239 -2.45 3.35 0.07
N GLY A 240 -1.48 3.99 0.71
CA GLY A 240 -0.64 3.43 1.77
C GLY A 240 0.67 2.87 1.20
N ASP A 241 1.15 1.73 1.67
CA ASP A 241 2.46 1.15 1.31
C ASP A 241 2.38 0.12 0.15
N GLN A 242 3.49 -0.19 -0.53
CA GLN A 242 3.53 -1.22 -1.58
C GLN A 242 2.98 -2.58 -1.13
N SER A 243 3.17 -2.92 0.15
CA SER A 243 2.61 -4.12 0.77
C SER A 243 1.07 -4.13 0.86
N LEU A 244 0.38 -3.00 0.65
CA LEU A 244 -1.09 -2.86 0.77
C LEU A 244 -1.85 -2.93 -0.55
N VAL A 245 -1.19 -2.67 -1.68
CA VAL A 245 -1.79 -2.97 -2.97
C VAL A 245 -1.33 -4.37 -3.33
N ASP A 246 -2.18 -5.35 -2.99
CA ASP A 246 -2.09 -6.73 -3.45
C ASP A 246 -1.44 -6.80 -4.84
N MET A 247 -0.23 -7.35 -4.87
CA MET A 247 0.69 -7.46 -6.02
C MET A 247 0.09 -8.11 -7.28
N CYS A 248 -1.17 -8.54 -7.22
CA CYS A 248 -1.88 -9.18 -8.30
C CYS A 248 -2.11 -8.28 -9.53
N THR A 249 -1.92 -6.96 -9.41
CA THR A 249 -1.94 -6.04 -10.56
C THR A 249 -0.56 -5.65 -11.09
N GLN A 250 0.48 -5.60 -10.26
CA GLN A 250 1.81 -5.13 -10.70
C GLN A 250 2.66 -6.25 -11.32
N GLU A 251 2.63 -7.49 -10.81
CA GLU A 251 3.41 -8.58 -11.44
C GLU A 251 2.77 -9.11 -12.75
N ALA A 252 1.52 -8.72 -13.01
CA ALA A 252 0.81 -9.02 -14.26
C ALA A 252 1.40 -8.29 -15.48
N GLN A 253 2.31 -7.31 -15.30
CA GLN A 253 2.92 -6.53 -16.39
C GLN A 253 4.06 -7.26 -17.11
N ARG A 254 4.64 -8.32 -16.53
CA ARG A 254 5.48 -9.24 -17.29
C ARG A 254 4.55 -10.19 -18.04
N PHE A 255 4.62 -10.14 -19.38
CA PHE A 255 3.84 -11.01 -20.25
C PHE A 255 4.70 -12.07 -20.93
N GLN A 256 4.20 -13.31 -20.97
CA GLN A 256 4.92 -14.39 -21.61
C GLN A 256 4.73 -14.34 -23.13
N LYS A 257 5.76 -13.91 -23.86
CA LYS A 257 5.60 -13.54 -25.29
C LYS A 257 5.64 -14.72 -26.28
N ARG A 258 6.27 -15.86 -25.93
CA ARG A 258 6.56 -16.91 -26.92
C ARG A 258 6.78 -18.33 -26.37
N ILE A 259 6.50 -19.35 -27.16
CA ILE A 259 6.94 -20.74 -26.93
C ILE A 259 8.28 -20.96 -27.64
N THR A 260 8.32 -20.66 -28.94
CA THR A 260 9.51 -20.65 -29.80
C THR A 260 9.60 -19.31 -30.53
N ARG A 261 10.58 -19.10 -31.41
CA ARG A 261 10.64 -17.87 -32.22
C ARG A 261 9.36 -17.65 -33.06
N ASP A 262 8.76 -18.73 -33.52
CA ASP A 262 7.67 -18.70 -34.52
C ASP A 262 6.27 -18.92 -33.90
N VAL A 263 6.21 -19.50 -32.70
CA VAL A 263 4.96 -19.71 -31.95
C VAL A 263 4.92 -18.72 -30.77
N ARG A 264 4.09 -17.69 -30.93
CA ARG A 264 3.91 -16.57 -30.00
C ARG A 264 2.51 -16.57 -29.41
N PHE A 265 2.41 -16.33 -28.12
CA PHE A 265 1.12 -16.12 -27.49
C PHE A 265 0.53 -14.78 -27.93
N HIS A 266 -0.80 -14.69 -27.93
CA HIS A 266 -1.48 -13.41 -28.03
C HIS A 266 -1.11 -12.52 -26.83
N ARG A 267 -1.24 -11.19 -26.97
CA ARG A 267 -0.93 -10.24 -25.91
C ARG A 267 -1.76 -10.52 -24.65
N GLY A 268 -1.21 -10.21 -23.47
CA GLY A 268 -1.93 -10.29 -22.21
C GLY A 268 -1.83 -11.62 -21.44
N ILE A 269 -0.89 -12.51 -21.77
CA ILE A 269 -0.63 -13.71 -20.94
C ILE A 269 0.23 -13.33 -19.73
N PRO A 270 -0.33 -13.24 -18.52
CA PRO A 270 0.39 -12.69 -17.39
C PRO A 270 1.37 -13.71 -16.81
N HIS A 271 2.44 -13.27 -16.16
CA HIS A 271 3.30 -14.15 -15.37
C HIS A 271 2.71 -14.48 -13.99
N VAL A 272 1.81 -13.63 -13.50
CA VAL A 272 1.14 -13.74 -12.21
C VAL A 272 -0.36 -13.56 -12.38
N TRP A 273 -1.14 -14.36 -11.65
CA TRP A 273 -2.59 -14.48 -11.79
C TRP A 273 -3.21 -14.88 -10.46
N GLN A 274 -4.54 -14.72 -10.33
CA GLN A 274 -5.23 -14.89 -9.04
C GLN A 274 -5.90 -16.25 -8.92
N VAL A 275 -5.98 -16.78 -7.68
CA VAL A 275 -6.84 -17.94 -7.36
C VAL A 275 -8.28 -17.67 -7.82
N GLY A 276 -8.90 -18.65 -8.48
CA GLY A 276 -10.27 -18.55 -8.99
C GLY A 276 -10.44 -17.74 -10.28
N LYS A 277 -9.43 -17.02 -10.78
CA LYS A 277 -9.50 -16.33 -12.08
C LYS A 277 -9.08 -17.24 -13.23
N LYS A 278 -9.79 -17.13 -14.35
CA LYS A 278 -9.59 -17.97 -15.55
C LYS A 278 -8.43 -17.44 -16.39
N LEU A 279 -7.40 -18.25 -16.63
CA LEU A 279 -6.41 -18.01 -17.70
C LEU A 279 -6.94 -18.44 -19.05
N SER A 280 -6.52 -17.71 -20.07
CA SER A 280 -6.79 -18.06 -21.46
C SER A 280 -5.50 -18.01 -22.26
N LEU A 281 -4.98 -19.18 -22.65
CA LEU A 281 -3.80 -19.29 -23.50
C LEU A 281 -4.22 -19.48 -24.95
N GLY A 282 -3.74 -18.61 -25.83
CA GLY A 282 -3.86 -18.80 -27.29
C GLY A 282 -2.64 -18.27 -27.99
N ALA A 283 -2.32 -18.81 -29.16
CA ALA A 283 -1.12 -18.44 -29.91
C ALA A 283 -1.42 -18.23 -31.40
N ASN A 284 -0.50 -17.58 -32.10
CA ASN A 284 -0.58 -17.37 -33.56
C ASN A 284 -0.43 -18.65 -34.39
N ARG A 285 -0.10 -19.79 -33.76
CA ARG A 285 0.07 -21.12 -34.35
C ARG A 285 -0.36 -22.18 -33.34
N PHE A 286 -0.61 -23.39 -33.83
CA PHE A 286 -0.90 -24.56 -33.00
C PHE A 286 0.17 -24.77 -31.92
N PHE A 287 -0.29 -25.06 -30.71
CA PHE A 287 0.55 -25.48 -29.61
C PHE A 287 -0.16 -26.55 -28.78
N VAL A 288 0.57 -27.22 -27.90
CA VAL A 288 0.04 -28.25 -27.01
C VAL A 288 0.39 -27.92 -25.57
N VAL A 289 -0.59 -28.03 -24.67
CA VAL A 289 -0.37 -28.05 -23.22
C VAL A 289 -0.19 -29.50 -22.79
N ARG A 290 1.06 -29.91 -22.58
CA ARG A 290 1.42 -31.31 -22.30
C ARG A 290 1.13 -31.72 -20.87
N GLY A 291 1.21 -30.77 -19.94
CA GLY A 291 0.91 -30.98 -18.53
C GLY A 291 1.04 -29.71 -17.71
N VAL A 292 0.57 -29.79 -16.47
CA VAL A 292 0.59 -28.73 -15.47
C VAL A 292 1.12 -29.34 -14.17
N THR A 293 2.21 -28.77 -13.64
CA THR A 293 2.67 -29.03 -12.28
C THR A 293 2.03 -28.02 -11.34
N TYR A 294 1.43 -28.51 -10.27
CA TYR A 294 0.77 -27.74 -9.22
C TYR A 294 1.77 -27.36 -8.12
N PRO A 295 1.44 -26.37 -7.26
CA PRO A 295 2.32 -25.92 -6.18
C PRO A 295 2.72 -26.99 -5.18
N ASP A 296 1.87 -27.99 -4.96
CA ASP A 296 2.11 -29.14 -4.09
C ASP A 296 3.06 -30.20 -4.70
N GLY A 297 3.54 -29.96 -5.93
CA GLY A 297 4.38 -30.88 -6.69
C GLY A 297 3.60 -31.92 -7.50
N THR A 298 2.27 -31.94 -7.40
CA THR A 298 1.42 -32.83 -8.20
C THR A 298 1.55 -32.48 -9.68
N HIS A 299 1.70 -33.47 -10.56
CA HIS A 299 1.79 -33.24 -12.01
C HIS A 299 0.61 -33.89 -12.74
N MET A 300 -0.16 -33.07 -13.46
CA MET A 300 -1.25 -33.51 -14.32
C MET A 300 -0.82 -33.50 -15.77
N ARG A 301 -1.05 -34.60 -16.49
CA ARG A 301 -0.78 -34.70 -17.92
C ARG A 301 -2.09 -34.54 -18.71
N THR A 302 -2.15 -33.57 -19.62
CA THR A 302 -3.34 -33.24 -20.41
C THR A 302 -3.18 -33.55 -21.89
N GLN A 303 -2.05 -33.18 -22.51
CA GLN A 303 -1.82 -33.28 -23.97
C GLN A 303 -2.89 -32.56 -24.81
N ASP A 304 -3.34 -31.40 -24.34
CA ASP A 304 -4.38 -30.61 -25.00
C ASP A 304 -3.79 -29.79 -26.15
N TRP A 305 -4.16 -30.14 -27.38
CA TRP A 305 -3.83 -29.34 -28.56
C TRP A 305 -4.77 -28.15 -28.68
N VAL A 306 -4.22 -26.99 -29.00
CA VAL A 306 -4.95 -25.73 -29.12
C VAL A 306 -4.72 -25.15 -30.51
N GLY A 307 -5.80 -25.00 -31.27
CA GLY A 307 -5.81 -24.33 -32.57
C GLY A 307 -5.54 -22.83 -32.50
N THR A 308 -5.41 -22.19 -33.67
CA THR A 308 -5.16 -20.75 -33.78
C THR A 308 -6.32 -19.89 -33.29
N ASP A 309 -7.55 -20.38 -33.48
CA ASP A 309 -8.79 -19.69 -33.06
C ASP A 309 -9.33 -20.22 -31.72
N GLU A 310 -8.63 -21.18 -31.11
CA GLU A 310 -9.00 -21.81 -29.86
C GLU A 310 -8.19 -21.24 -28.68
N ARG A 311 -8.70 -21.48 -27.48
CA ARG A 311 -8.05 -21.07 -26.23
C ARG A 311 -8.04 -22.21 -25.23
N PHE A 312 -6.86 -22.49 -24.68
CA PHE A 312 -6.77 -23.31 -23.48
C PHE A 312 -7.15 -22.50 -22.26
N HIS A 313 -7.88 -23.12 -21.34
CA HIS A 313 -8.39 -22.47 -20.16
C HIS A 313 -8.01 -23.22 -18.89
N PHE A 314 -7.62 -22.47 -17.87
CA PHE A 314 -7.28 -23.02 -16.57
C PHE A 314 -7.71 -22.05 -15.47
N THR A 315 -8.25 -22.58 -14.38
CA THR A 315 -8.61 -21.80 -13.19
C THR A 315 -7.92 -22.43 -11.99
N PRO A 316 -6.98 -21.73 -11.33
CA PRO A 316 -6.27 -22.27 -10.19
C PRO A 316 -7.15 -22.27 -8.94
N ALA A 317 -7.04 -23.33 -8.13
CA ALA A 317 -7.77 -23.49 -6.89
C ALA A 317 -6.95 -23.13 -5.63
N ILE A 318 -5.61 -23.11 -5.75
CA ILE A 318 -4.69 -22.80 -4.66
C ILE A 318 -3.61 -21.82 -5.13
N ALA A 319 -3.05 -21.05 -4.19
CA ALA A 319 -1.93 -20.18 -4.46
C ALA A 319 -0.60 -20.97 -4.54
N GLY A 320 0.39 -20.40 -5.22
CA GLY A 320 1.73 -20.96 -5.38
C GLY A 320 2.21 -21.00 -6.83
N THR A 321 3.35 -21.65 -7.08
CA THR A 321 3.95 -21.71 -8.42
C THR A 321 3.39 -22.87 -9.23
N TYR A 322 2.86 -22.55 -10.41
CA TYR A 322 2.43 -23.52 -11.41
C TYR A 322 3.42 -23.57 -12.58
N ILE A 323 3.65 -24.77 -13.11
CA ILE A 323 4.53 -24.96 -14.26
C ILE A 323 3.73 -25.60 -15.40
N PHE A 324 3.50 -24.84 -16.47
CA PHE A 324 2.89 -25.36 -17.69
C PHE A 324 3.97 -25.86 -18.62
N LEU A 325 3.92 -27.15 -18.95
CA LEU A 325 4.76 -27.71 -20.00
C LEU A 325 4.04 -27.53 -21.33
N VAL A 326 4.41 -26.49 -22.08
CA VAL A 326 3.87 -26.25 -23.42
C VAL A 326 4.83 -26.75 -24.49
N GLY A 327 4.30 -27.04 -25.66
CA GLY A 327 5.12 -27.43 -26.80
C GLY A 327 4.48 -27.11 -28.12
N THR A 328 5.22 -27.39 -29.18
CA THR A 328 4.85 -27.12 -30.57
C THR A 328 4.70 -28.42 -31.36
N ALA A 329 4.13 -28.33 -32.56
CA ALA A 329 3.94 -29.47 -33.47
C ALA A 329 5.25 -30.18 -33.84
N ASP A 330 6.34 -29.44 -33.97
CA ASP A 330 7.70 -29.93 -34.23
C ASP A 330 8.40 -30.53 -33.00
N GLY A 331 7.69 -30.68 -31.87
CA GLY A 331 8.17 -31.39 -30.70
C GLY A 331 9.02 -30.56 -29.73
N ARG A 332 9.28 -29.28 -30.02
CA ARG A 332 9.94 -28.37 -29.07
C ARG A 332 9.05 -28.13 -27.86
N ARG A 333 9.69 -27.91 -26.70
CA ARG A 333 9.02 -27.76 -25.41
C ARG A 333 9.55 -26.55 -24.67
N ARG A 334 8.69 -25.97 -23.84
CA ARG A 334 9.04 -24.88 -22.94
C ARG A 334 8.25 -25.04 -21.63
N GLU A 335 8.96 -24.85 -20.53
CA GLU A 335 8.31 -24.65 -19.23
C GLU A 335 7.92 -23.18 -19.07
N MET A 336 6.66 -22.97 -18.75
CA MET A 336 6.11 -21.67 -18.38
C MET A 336 5.81 -21.70 -16.90
N ARG A 337 6.66 -21.05 -16.11
CA ARG A 337 6.43 -20.83 -14.69
C ARG A 337 5.51 -19.62 -14.50
N MET A 338 4.42 -19.83 -13.78
CA MET A 338 3.41 -18.80 -13.48
C MET A 338 3.12 -18.84 -11.99
N ILE A 339 3.01 -17.68 -11.35
CA ILE A 339 2.79 -17.59 -9.89
C ILE A 339 1.31 -17.28 -9.66
N VAL A 340 0.57 -18.18 -9.01
CA VAL A 340 -0.77 -17.89 -8.49
C VAL A 340 -0.66 -17.24 -7.12
N GLN A 341 -1.32 -16.12 -6.93
CA GLN A 341 -1.45 -15.48 -5.63
C GLN A 341 -2.89 -15.51 -5.13
N GLN A 342 -3.05 -15.65 -3.82
CA GLN A 342 -4.30 -15.39 -3.13
C GLN A 342 -4.33 -13.88 -2.87
N CYS A 343 -5.20 -13.17 -3.57
CA CYS A 343 -5.34 -11.72 -3.41
C CYS A 343 -6.52 -11.46 -2.48
N GLY A 344 -6.38 -10.52 -1.54
CA GLY A 344 -7.41 -10.08 -0.61
C GLY A 344 -8.55 -9.36 -1.30
N GLY A 345 -9.46 -10.12 -1.92
CA GLY A 345 -10.75 -9.63 -2.39
C GLY A 345 -11.81 -9.79 -1.31
N GLN A 346 -12.15 -8.68 -0.66
CA GLN A 346 -13.39 -8.37 0.08
C GLN A 346 -14.16 -9.55 0.75
N GLN A 347 -14.28 -9.47 2.07
CA GLN A 347 -15.57 -9.68 2.72
C GLN A 347 -16.15 -8.33 3.11
#